data_AF-A0A165B804-F1
#
_entry.id   AF-A0A165B804-F1
#
_cell.length_a   1.000
_cell.length_b   1.000
_cell.length_c   1.000
_cell.angle_alpha   90.00
_cell.angle_beta   90.00
_cell.angle_gamma   90.00
#
_symmetry.space_group_name_H-M   'P 1'
#
loop_
_entity.id
_entity.type
_entity.pdbx_description
1 polymer ?
#
loop_
_entity_poly.entity_id
_entity_poly.type
_entity_poly.pdbx_seq_one_letter_code
_entity_poly.pdbx_strand_id
1 'polypeptide(L)'
;WKNFIDLVTSDFLSSSLQISAEHIWAYNICLMWYLQHLKDLYKEAVLKPNHHFVLYVSVYLHAFGPGHLIRAFFAEKMNYLLMKLNNNRMFGAL
;
A
#
# COMPACT_ATOMS: atom_id res chain seq x y z
N TRP A 1 9.39 -12.70 15.08
CA TRP A 1 9.30 -11.24 15.33
C TRP A 1 10.00 -10.40 14.29
N LYS A 2 11.30 -10.63 13.96
CA LYS A 2 12.04 -9.81 12.98
C LYS A 2 11.34 -9.64 11.62
N ASN A 3 10.86 -10.72 11.00
CA ASN A 3 10.13 -10.67 9.73
C ASN A 3 8.88 -9.75 9.79
N PHE A 4 8.11 -9.82 10.88
CA PHE A 4 6.95 -8.96 11.09
C PHE A 4 7.36 -7.49 11.29
N ILE A 5 8.43 -7.23 12.05
CA ILE A 5 8.96 -5.88 12.23
C ILE A 5 9.44 -5.28 10.91
N ASP A 6 10.07 -6.10 10.05
CA ASP A 6 10.50 -5.67 8.72
C ASP A 6 9.30 -5.27 7.83
N LEU A 7 8.22 -6.06 7.87
CA LEU A 7 6.97 -5.72 7.19
C LEU A 7 6.39 -4.39 7.70
N VAL A 8 6.18 -4.26 9.01
CA VAL A 8 5.58 -3.07 9.62
C VAL A 8 6.45 -1.84 9.39
N THR A 9 7.77 -1.97 9.47
CA THR A 9 8.71 -0.88 9.19
C THR A 9 8.58 -0.42 7.74
N SER A 10 8.51 -1.35 6.78
CA SER A 10 8.32 -0.98 5.38
C SER A 10 6.97 -0.27 5.14
N ASP A 11 5.89 -0.75 5.75
CA ASP A 11 4.58 -0.09 5.62
C ASP A 11 4.60 1.31 6.22
N PHE A 12 5.17 1.47 7.42
CA PHE A 12 5.32 2.77 8.08
C PHE A 12 6.10 3.76 7.21
N LEU A 13 7.28 3.37 6.71
CA LEU A 13 8.12 4.23 5.85
C LEU A 13 7.39 4.66 4.58
N SER A 14 6.65 3.77 3.95
CA SER A 14 5.87 4.08 2.73
C SER A 14 4.62 4.94 3.01
N SER A 15 4.19 5.00 4.26
CA SER A 15 3.00 5.75 4.72
C SER A 15 3.35 7.13 5.28
N SER A 16 4.65 7.45 5.42
CA SER A 16 5.11 8.71 5.97
C SER A 16 4.57 9.93 5.20
N LEU A 17 4.30 11.01 5.92
CA LEU A 17 3.87 12.28 5.33
C LEU A 17 4.99 13.00 4.58
N GLN A 18 6.24 12.62 4.84
CA GLN A 18 7.44 13.11 4.18
C GLN A 18 8.27 11.91 3.74
N ILE A 19 8.93 12.03 2.59
CA ILE A 19 9.76 10.98 2.01
C ILE A 19 11.09 11.59 1.60
N SER A 20 12.17 10.87 1.93
CA SER A 20 13.53 11.17 1.50
C SER A 20 14.15 9.92 0.85
N ALA A 21 15.33 10.07 0.24
CA ALA A 21 16.05 8.94 -0.36
C ALA A 21 16.37 7.85 0.68
N GLU A 22 16.69 8.25 1.91
CA GLU A 22 16.98 7.33 3.03
C GLU A 22 15.74 6.53 3.42
N HIS A 23 14.55 7.15 3.44
CA HIS A 23 13.30 6.44 3.68
C HIS A 23 13.04 5.38 2.61
N ILE A 24 13.25 5.72 1.33
CA ILE A 24 13.02 4.78 0.21
C ILE A 24 14.04 3.63 0.25
N TRP A 25 15.29 3.93 0.58
CA TRP A 25 16.32 2.91 0.75
C TRP A 25 15.99 1.95 1.90
N ALA A 26 15.64 2.48 3.08
CA ALA A 26 15.25 1.69 4.24
C ALA A 26 13.99 0.86 3.97
N TYR A 27 13.02 1.43 3.25
CA TYR A 27 11.82 0.74 2.79
C TYR A 27 12.18 -0.52 1.98
N ASN A 28 13.05 -0.37 0.96
CA ASN A 28 13.46 -1.47 0.10
C ASN A 28 14.17 -2.58 0.89
N ILE A 29 15.05 -2.22 1.83
CA ILE A 29 15.76 -3.19 2.67
C ILE A 29 14.78 -3.98 3.54
N CYS A 30 13.92 -3.30 4.28
CA CYS A 30 12.94 -3.94 5.15
C CYS A 30 11.99 -4.84 4.34
N LEU A 31 11.50 -4.37 3.20
CA LEU A 31 10.63 -5.19 2.34
C LEU A 31 11.35 -6.45 1.83
N MET A 32 12.59 -6.33 1.38
CA MET A 32 13.35 -7.47 0.87
C MET A 32 13.63 -8.51 1.97
N TRP A 33 14.00 -8.07 3.17
CA TRP A 33 14.17 -8.97 4.32
C TRP A 33 12.86 -9.64 4.73
N TYR A 34 11.74 -8.92 4.67
CA TYR A 34 10.43 -9.53 4.88
C TYR A 34 10.16 -10.65 3.86
N LEU A 35 10.31 -10.36 2.56
CA LEU A 35 9.99 -11.33 1.50
C LEU A 35 10.90 -12.55 1.50
N GLN A 36 12.19 -12.38 1.80
CA GLN A 36 13.14 -13.48 1.90
C GLN A 36 12.81 -14.39 3.09
N HIS A 37 12.67 -13.81 4.29
CA HIS A 37 12.38 -14.59 5.49
C HIS A 37 10.96 -15.18 5.51
N LEU A 38 10.01 -14.64 4.75
CA LEU A 38 8.65 -15.18 4.64
C LEU A 38 8.69 -16.65 4.17
N LYS A 39 9.48 -16.94 3.13
CA LYS A 39 9.63 -18.31 2.60
C LYS A 39 10.42 -19.22 3.53
N ASP A 40 11.28 -18.64 4.35
CA ASP A 40 12.05 -19.42 5.33
C ASP A 40 11.19 -19.87 6.49
N LEU A 41 10.36 -18.95 7.02
CA LEU A 41 9.48 -19.19 8.17
C LEU A 41 8.24 -20.02 7.81
N TYR A 42 7.67 -19.79 6.63
CA TYR A 42 6.40 -20.39 6.21
C TYR A 42 6.58 -21.08 4.87
N LYS A 43 6.91 -22.37 4.90
CA LYS A 43 7.22 -23.15 3.68
C LYS A 43 6.05 -23.22 2.69
N GLU A 44 4.83 -23.20 3.20
CA GLU A 44 3.59 -23.18 2.41
C GLU A 44 3.14 -21.77 2.02
N ALA A 45 3.92 -20.72 2.30
CA ALA A 45 3.53 -19.35 1.99
C ALA A 45 3.45 -19.13 0.48
N VAL A 46 2.24 -18.84 0.00
CA VAL A 46 1.98 -18.46 -1.39
C VAL A 46 2.17 -16.96 -1.54
N LEU A 47 3.15 -16.56 -2.34
CA LEU A 47 3.29 -15.17 -2.76
C LEU A 47 2.07 -14.75 -3.60
N LYS A 48 1.25 -13.87 -3.02
CA LYS A 48 0.13 -13.20 -3.70
C LYS A 48 0.61 -12.04 -4.58
N PRO A 49 -0.19 -11.61 -5.59
CA PRO A 49 0.14 -10.45 -6.43
C PRO A 49 0.53 -9.18 -5.66
N ASN A 50 -0.08 -8.94 -4.50
CA ASN A 50 0.28 -7.80 -3.64
C ASN A 50 1.76 -7.80 -3.21
N HIS A 51 2.39 -8.97 -3.03
CA HIS A 51 3.83 -9.06 -2.75
C HIS A 51 4.69 -8.63 -3.94
N HIS A 52 4.17 -8.75 -5.17
CA HIS A 52 4.83 -8.24 -6.36
C HIS A 52 4.56 -6.73 -6.52
N PHE A 53 3.32 -6.29 -6.35
CA PHE A 53 2.96 -4.87 -6.47
C PHE A 53 3.70 -3.98 -5.48
N VAL A 54 3.90 -4.46 -4.25
CA VAL A 54 4.58 -3.70 -3.21
C VAL A 54 6.06 -3.40 -3.56
N LEU A 55 6.69 -4.17 -4.46
CA LEU A 55 8.04 -3.89 -4.97
C LEU A 55 8.11 -2.61 -5.79
N TYR A 56 7.00 -2.17 -6.38
CA TYR A 56 6.94 -0.94 -7.18
C TYR A 56 6.67 0.30 -6.33
N VAL A 57 6.33 0.16 -5.05
CA VAL A 57 6.04 1.30 -4.17
C VAL A 57 7.22 2.26 -4.09
N SER A 58 8.47 1.78 -4.06
CA SER A 58 9.64 2.67 -4.06
C SER A 58 9.75 3.51 -5.34
N VAL A 59 9.37 2.96 -6.49
CA VAL A 59 9.28 3.71 -7.76
C VAL A 59 8.24 4.82 -7.65
N TYR A 60 7.07 4.52 -7.07
CA TYR A 60 6.03 5.53 -6.84
C TYR A 60 6.46 6.60 -5.84
N LEU A 61 7.16 6.23 -4.77
CA LEU A 61 7.69 7.17 -3.78
C LEU A 61 8.73 8.12 -4.41
N HIS A 62 9.57 7.60 -5.32
CA HIS A 62 10.50 8.43 -6.08
C HIS A 62 9.80 9.38 -7.05
N ALA A 63 8.76 8.92 -7.74
CA ALA A 63 8.11 9.68 -8.80
C ALA A 63 7.08 10.70 -8.28
N PHE A 64 6.32 10.34 -7.24
CA PHE A 64 5.16 11.10 -6.77
C PHE A 64 5.32 11.61 -5.33
N GLY A 65 6.37 11.18 -4.62
CA GLY A 65 6.61 11.56 -3.24
C GLY A 65 5.76 10.75 -2.24
N PRO A 66 5.32 11.36 -1.12
CA PRO A 66 4.62 10.67 -0.04
C PRO A 66 3.40 9.84 -0.47
N GLY A 67 3.34 8.59 0.00
CA GLY A 67 2.33 7.62 -0.41
C GLY A 67 0.89 8.02 -0.09
N HIS A 68 0.66 8.86 0.92
CA HIS A 68 -0.69 9.32 1.29
C HIS A 68 -1.42 10.09 0.16
N LEU A 69 -0.69 10.67 -0.79
CA LEU A 69 -1.25 11.43 -1.91
C LEU A 69 -1.88 10.52 -3.00
N ILE A 70 -1.42 9.27 -3.08
CA ILE A 70 -1.78 8.34 -4.17
C ILE A 70 -2.55 7.11 -3.69
N ARG A 71 -2.85 7.03 -2.38
CA ARG A 71 -3.59 5.90 -1.78
C ARG A 71 -5.10 6.00 -2.02
N ALA A 72 -5.74 4.83 -2.04
CA ALA A 72 -7.17 4.69 -2.30
C ALA A 72 -8.08 5.31 -1.23
N PHE A 73 -7.58 5.60 -0.02
CA PHE A 73 -8.42 6.06 1.11
C PHE A 73 -9.29 7.28 0.78
N PHE A 74 -8.75 8.22 0.01
CA PHE A 74 -9.54 9.37 -0.44
C PHE A 74 -10.67 8.94 -1.39
N ALA A 75 -10.37 8.09 -2.37
CA ALA A 75 -11.35 7.57 -3.31
C ALA A 75 -12.42 6.72 -2.62
N GLU A 76 -12.04 5.89 -1.65
CA GLU A 76 -12.98 5.09 -0.83
C GLU A 76 -13.92 5.98 -0.02
N LYS A 77 -13.39 7.04 0.60
CA LYS A 77 -14.22 8.05 1.28
C LYS A 77 -15.18 8.72 0.31
N MET A 78 -14.74 9.06 -0.90
CA MET A 78 -15.61 9.65 -1.93
C MET A 78 -16.68 8.68 -2.40
N ASN A 79 -16.34 7.40 -2.60
CA ASN A 79 -17.33 6.36 -2.93
C ASN A 79 -18.43 6.28 -1.87
N TYR A 80 -18.05 6.29 -0.59
CA TYR A 80 -19.01 6.29 0.51
C TYR A 80 -19.93 7.53 0.50
N LEU A 81 -19.38 8.72 0.24
CA LEU A 81 -20.18 9.94 0.12
C LEU A 81 -21.11 9.89 -1.10
N LEU A 82 -20.64 9.40 -2.24
CA LEU A 82 -21.44 9.23 -3.46
C LEU A 82 -22.58 8.23 -3.24
N MET A 83 -22.36 7.13 -2.52
CA MET A 83 -23.40 6.17 -2.16
C MET A 83 -24.50 6.76 -1.27
N LYS A 84 -24.19 7.83 -0.51
CA LYS A 84 -25.16 8.52 0.36
C LYS A 84 -25.96 9.59 -0.35
N LEU A 85 -25.48 10.10 -1.48
CA LEU A 85 -26.26 11.05 -2.27
C LEU A 85 -27.44 10.29 -2.86
N ASN A 86 -28.65 10.79 -2.61
CA ASN A 86 -29.86 10.25 -3.23
C ASN A 86 -29.85 10.58 -4.73
N ASN A 87 -29.15 9.77 -5.49
CA ASN A 87 -29.32 9.68 -6.92
C ASN A 87 -30.63 8.96 -7.17
N ASN A 88 -31.77 9.67 -7.04
CA ASN A 88 -33.07 9.23 -7.55
C ASN A 88 -32.86 8.77 -9.00
N ARG A 89 -32.57 7.48 -9.19
CA ARG A 89 -32.48 6.80 -10.48
C ARG A 89 -33.91 6.58 -10.94
N MET A 90 -34.64 7.65 -11.24
CA MET A 90 -35.76 7.55 -12.16
C MET A 90 -35.20 7.65 -13.58
N PHE A 91 -34.50 6.61 -14.02
CA PHE A 91 -34.46 6.32 -15.45
C PHE A 91 -35.72 5.51 -15.74
N GLY A 92 -36.73 6.15 -16.32
CA GLY A 92 -38.01 5.50 -16.65
C GLY A 92 -39.01 5.46 -15.50
N ALA A 93 -39.23 6.57 -14.79
CA ALA A 93 -40.51 6.71 -14.10
C ALA A 93 -41.63 6.82 -15.14
N LEU A 94 -42.56 5.86 -15.04
CA LEU A 94 -43.75 5.64 -15.86
C LEU A 94 -44.63 6.89 -16.00
#